data_AF-A0A9Q1CE21-F1
#
_entry.id   AF-A0A9Q1CE21-F1
#
_cell.length_a   1.000
_cell.length_b   1.000
_cell.length_c   1.000
_cell.angle_alpha   90.00
_cell.angle_beta   90.00
_cell.angle_gamma   90.00
#
_symmetry.space_group_name_H-M   'P 1'
#
loop_
_entity.id
_entity.type
_entity.pdbx_description
1 polymer ?
#
loop_
_entity_poly.entity_id
_entity_poly.type
_entity_poly.pdbx_seq_one_letter_code
_entity_poly.pdbx_strand_id
1 'polypeptide(L)'
;MFLHASNASKDHDAIIIRSPDTDVAVLGITLNHAIPAKLYLDIGSKNQRRLLNLGEIASSLGEMRAGALLGFHAFTGCDAVSSFYGKGKSKGFALFQTDDDSACAMSQLGSTQNVSDSLMDACEKFVCKLYGSNVITSVNTLRFELFTRTRAKSRMLPPNKDSLTFHVKRANYQAFIWKRALEAKPKIDDPPGHGWKITGEMLEIEWMRLPPAPDAILELMSCNCKRDCSNNSCQCRKNNLHCTDACGCDKCVNQMEESDFSDDGGQESDEEEEAL
;
A
#
# COMPACT_ATOMS: atom_id res chain seq x y z
N MET A 1 -23.05 5.58 -6.28
CA MET A 1 -22.94 6.36 -7.55
C MET A 1 -23.03 5.47 -8.78
N PHE A 2 -22.09 4.54 -9.03
CA PHE A 2 -22.11 3.70 -10.23
C PHE A 2 -23.31 2.74 -10.32
N LEU A 3 -23.80 2.22 -9.19
CA LEU A 3 -25.09 1.52 -9.14
C LEU A 3 -26.25 2.39 -9.67
N HIS A 4 -26.30 3.67 -9.32
CA HIS A 4 -27.33 4.59 -9.84
C HIS A 4 -27.12 4.89 -11.32
N ALA A 5 -25.88 5.03 -11.78
CA ALA A 5 -25.59 5.15 -13.20
C ALA A 5 -26.04 3.90 -13.97
N SER A 6 -25.75 2.70 -13.47
CA SER A 6 -26.24 1.45 -14.05
C SER A 6 -27.77 1.40 -14.10
N ASN A 7 -28.48 1.82 -13.04
CA ASN A 7 -29.93 1.88 -13.09
C ASN A 7 -30.46 2.91 -14.10
N ALA A 8 -29.89 4.12 -14.14
CA ALA A 8 -30.27 5.16 -15.08
C ALA A 8 -30.00 4.78 -16.55
N SER A 9 -29.02 3.90 -16.79
CA SER A 9 -28.66 3.45 -18.15
C SER A 9 -29.76 2.64 -18.84
N LYS A 10 -30.80 2.22 -18.11
CA LYS A 10 -31.98 1.55 -18.67
C LYS A 10 -32.85 2.50 -19.49
N ASP A 11 -32.87 3.78 -19.11
CA ASP A 11 -33.77 4.79 -19.69
C ASP A 11 -32.99 5.90 -20.44
N HIS A 12 -31.66 5.88 -20.37
CA HIS A 12 -30.80 6.94 -20.92
C HIS A 12 -29.58 6.36 -21.64
N ASP A 13 -29.32 6.84 -22.87
CA ASP A 13 -28.17 6.41 -23.70
C ASP A 13 -26.83 6.98 -23.21
N ALA A 14 -26.85 8.04 -22.41
CA ALA A 14 -25.67 8.73 -21.92
C ALA A 14 -25.87 9.23 -20.49
N ILE A 15 -24.82 9.09 -19.68
CA ILE A 15 -24.79 9.48 -18.28
C ILE A 15 -23.57 10.34 -18.04
N ILE A 16 -23.80 11.51 -17.44
CA ILE A 16 -22.74 12.43 -17.06
C ILE A 16 -22.56 12.38 -15.55
N ILE A 17 -21.39 11.97 -15.10
CA ILE A 17 -20.99 11.97 -13.71
C ILE A 17 -20.13 13.22 -13.48
N ARG A 18 -20.55 14.09 -12.57
CA ARG A 18 -19.75 15.26 -12.18
C ARG A 18 -18.97 14.95 -10.91
N SER A 19 -17.65 14.86 -11.04
CA SER A 19 -16.74 14.67 -9.90
C SER A 19 -15.36 15.21 -10.23
N PRO A 20 -14.71 15.96 -9.31
CA PRO A 20 -13.30 16.33 -9.47
C PRO A 20 -12.34 15.19 -9.13
N ASP A 21 -12.85 14.08 -8.59
CA ASP A 21 -12.07 12.99 -8.02
C ASP A 21 -11.61 11.97 -9.07
N THR A 22 -10.33 11.58 -8.97
CA THR A 22 -9.71 10.59 -9.85
C THR A 22 -10.25 9.19 -9.60
N ASP A 23 -10.63 8.85 -8.37
CA ASP A 23 -11.19 7.54 -8.03
C ASP A 23 -12.44 7.29 -8.87
N VAL A 24 -13.27 8.31 -9.05
CA VAL A 24 -14.47 8.25 -9.89
C VAL A 24 -14.13 7.99 -11.36
N ALA A 25 -13.08 8.62 -11.89
CA ALA A 25 -12.63 8.37 -13.26
C ALA A 25 -12.18 6.90 -13.43
N VAL A 26 -11.39 6.40 -12.48
CA VAL A 26 -10.86 5.02 -12.50
C VAL A 26 -11.99 4.00 -12.43
N LEU A 27 -12.93 4.15 -11.49
CA LEU A 27 -14.09 3.26 -11.39
C LEU A 27 -14.93 3.30 -12.68
N GLY A 28 -15.16 4.49 -13.24
CA GLY A 28 -15.97 4.62 -14.45
C GLY A 28 -15.32 4.01 -15.68
N ILE A 29 -14.00 4.10 -15.83
CA ILE A 29 -13.25 3.42 -16.90
C ILE A 29 -13.36 1.90 -16.73
N THR A 30 -13.11 1.39 -15.52
CA THR A 30 -13.11 -0.06 -15.26
C THR A 30 -14.52 -0.66 -15.39
N LEU A 31 -15.55 0.02 -14.91
CA LEU A 31 -16.94 -0.48 -14.92
C LEU A 31 -17.70 -0.15 -16.21
N ASN A 32 -17.08 0.57 -17.16
CA ASN A 32 -17.73 1.00 -18.40
C ASN A 32 -18.35 -0.18 -19.18
N HIS A 33 -17.67 -1.34 -19.20
CA HIS A 33 -18.15 -2.53 -19.90
C HIS A 33 -19.45 -3.11 -19.32
N ALA A 34 -19.77 -2.80 -18.06
CA ALA A 34 -20.93 -3.31 -17.35
C ALA A 34 -22.10 -2.31 -17.29
N ILE A 35 -21.92 -1.09 -17.83
CA ILE A 35 -22.96 -0.06 -17.90
C ILE A 35 -23.32 0.18 -19.37
N PRO A 36 -24.54 -0.15 -19.82
CA PRO A 36 -24.97 -0.01 -21.22
C PRO A 36 -24.87 1.41 -21.80
N ALA A 37 -25.10 2.43 -20.97
CA ALA A 37 -25.05 3.83 -21.40
C ALA A 37 -23.61 4.34 -21.56
N LYS A 38 -23.43 5.33 -22.45
CA LYS A 38 -22.17 6.05 -22.56
C LYS A 38 -21.87 6.82 -21.27
N LEU A 39 -20.70 6.57 -20.68
CA LEU A 39 -20.28 7.25 -19.46
C LEU A 39 -19.38 8.44 -19.80
N TYR A 40 -19.76 9.60 -19.27
CA TYR A 40 -18.96 10.82 -19.34
C TYR A 40 -18.61 11.30 -17.94
N LEU A 41 -17.37 11.76 -17.77
CA LEU A 41 -16.92 12.43 -16.56
C LEU A 41 -16.75 13.92 -16.81
N ASP A 42 -17.51 14.72 -16.07
CA ASP A 42 -17.44 16.17 -16.09
C ASP A 42 -16.49 16.66 -14.98
N ILE A 43 -15.32 17.15 -15.40
CA ILE A 43 -14.24 17.61 -14.53
C ILE A 43 -13.93 19.10 -14.73
N GLY A 44 -13.21 19.69 -13.78
CA GLY A 44 -12.76 21.09 -13.85
C GLY A 44 -13.83 22.10 -13.47
N SER A 45 -13.49 23.39 -13.56
CA SER A 45 -14.41 24.48 -13.22
C SER A 45 -14.29 25.63 -14.21
N LYS A 46 -15.39 26.37 -14.38
CA LYS A 46 -15.48 27.55 -15.26
C LYS A 46 -14.91 27.23 -16.66
N ASN A 47 -13.89 27.96 -17.08
CA ASN A 47 -13.28 27.87 -18.41
C ASN A 47 -12.36 26.65 -18.58
N GLN A 48 -12.11 25.86 -17.54
CA GLN A 48 -11.31 24.64 -17.57
C GLN A 48 -12.18 23.37 -17.47
N ARG A 49 -13.50 23.51 -17.66
CA ARG A 49 -14.42 22.37 -17.64
C ARG A 49 -14.16 21.45 -18.83
N ARG A 50 -14.05 20.16 -18.58
CA ARG A 50 -13.81 19.13 -19.61
C ARG A 50 -14.79 17.99 -19.40
N LEU A 51 -15.35 17.50 -20.49
CA LEU A 51 -16.16 16.30 -20.51
C LEU A 51 -15.33 15.16 -21.12
N LEU A 52 -15.00 14.16 -20.31
CA LEU A 52 -14.20 13.02 -20.73
C LEU A 52 -15.13 11.84 -21.05
N ASN A 53 -14.96 11.23 -22.22
CA ASN A 53 -15.65 9.98 -22.55
C ASN A 53 -14.87 8.81 -21.93
N LEU A 54 -15.45 8.17 -20.90
CA LEU A 54 -14.77 7.11 -20.17
C LEU A 54 -14.67 5.82 -21.00
N GLY A 55 -15.62 5.60 -21.92
CA GLY A 55 -15.58 4.48 -22.84
C GLY A 55 -14.44 4.59 -23.86
N GLU A 56 -14.18 5.79 -24.40
CA GLU A 56 -13.04 6.02 -25.31
C GLU A 56 -11.71 5.80 -24.59
N ILE A 57 -11.59 6.26 -23.34
CA ILE A 57 -10.41 6.02 -22.52
C ILE A 57 -10.24 4.50 -22.28
N ALA A 58 -11.30 3.79 -21.89
CA ALA A 58 -11.26 2.34 -21.71
C ALA A 58 -10.82 1.61 -22.99
N SER A 59 -11.38 1.98 -24.15
CA SER A 59 -11.00 1.41 -25.45
C SER A 59 -9.53 1.68 -25.79
N SER A 60 -9.03 2.89 -25.52
CA SER A 60 -7.61 3.23 -25.75
C SER A 60 -6.64 2.43 -24.88
N LEU A 61 -7.06 2.06 -23.67
CA LEU A 61 -6.27 1.22 -22.77
C LEU A 61 -6.31 -0.26 -23.17
N GLY A 62 -7.40 -0.67 -23.82
CA GLY A 62 -7.72 -2.06 -24.10
C GLY A 62 -8.30 -2.77 -22.87
N GLU A 63 -9.03 -3.86 -23.13
CA GLU A 63 -9.84 -4.58 -22.13
C GLU A 63 -9.04 -4.97 -20.88
N MET A 64 -7.86 -5.58 -21.07
CA MET A 64 -7.00 -6.03 -19.96
C MET A 64 -6.62 -4.86 -19.03
N ARG A 65 -6.13 -3.75 -19.59
CA ARG A 65 -5.62 -2.62 -18.78
C ARG A 65 -6.77 -1.77 -18.24
N ALA A 66 -7.88 -1.63 -18.96
CA ALA A 66 -9.08 -0.98 -18.43
C ALA A 66 -9.65 -1.74 -17.22
N GLY A 67 -9.70 -3.08 -17.30
CA GLY A 67 -10.12 -3.94 -16.19
C GLY A 67 -9.15 -3.94 -15.01
N ALA A 68 -7.85 -3.80 -15.27
CA ALA A 68 -6.81 -3.77 -14.26
C ALA A 68 -6.56 -2.41 -13.60
N LEU A 69 -7.08 -1.31 -14.19
CA LEU A 69 -6.80 0.05 -13.76
C LEU A 69 -7.20 0.31 -12.30
N LEU A 70 -8.32 -0.26 -11.87
CA LEU A 70 -8.83 -0.16 -10.50
C LEU A 70 -7.87 -0.78 -9.48
N GLY A 71 -7.39 -2.00 -9.74
CA GLY A 71 -6.41 -2.66 -8.88
C GLY A 71 -5.06 -1.95 -8.88
N PHE A 72 -4.62 -1.48 -10.05
CA PHE A 72 -3.42 -0.64 -10.18
C PHE A 72 -3.53 0.65 -9.34
N HIS A 73 -4.68 1.31 -9.40
CA HIS A 73 -4.90 2.57 -8.69
C HIS A 73 -4.89 2.37 -7.18
N ALA A 74 -5.60 1.35 -6.67
CA ALA A 74 -5.59 0.98 -5.26
C ALA A 74 -4.17 0.62 -4.79
N PHE A 75 -3.44 -0.20 -5.56
CA PHE A 75 -2.11 -0.68 -5.19
C PHE A 75 -1.03 0.39 -5.23
N THR A 76 -1.08 1.32 -6.18
CA THR A 76 -0.10 2.41 -6.27
C THR A 76 -0.41 3.61 -5.36
N GLY A 77 -1.54 3.53 -4.63
CA GLY A 77 -1.95 4.44 -3.58
C GLY A 77 -3.22 5.21 -3.92
N CYS A 78 -4.15 5.27 -2.98
CA CYS A 78 -5.37 6.07 -3.03
C CYS A 78 -5.63 6.63 -1.63
N ASP A 79 -6.81 7.18 -1.36
CA ASP A 79 -7.10 7.77 -0.05
C ASP A 79 -7.03 6.75 1.11
N ALA A 80 -7.38 5.49 0.84
CA ALA A 80 -7.35 4.42 1.84
C ALA A 80 -6.04 3.61 1.88
N VAL A 81 -5.16 3.77 0.88
CA VAL A 81 -3.98 2.92 0.69
C VAL A 81 -2.76 3.80 0.41
N SER A 82 -1.71 3.63 1.21
CA SER A 82 -0.46 4.38 1.07
C SER A 82 0.17 4.25 -0.33
N SER A 83 0.98 5.21 -0.74
CA SER A 83 1.78 5.10 -1.97
C SER A 83 3.23 4.68 -1.67
N PHE A 84 3.94 4.21 -2.71
CA PHE A 84 5.37 3.89 -2.62
C PHE A 84 6.22 5.16 -2.72
N TYR A 85 7.05 5.42 -1.71
CA TYR A 85 7.81 6.67 -1.61
C TYR A 85 8.73 6.89 -2.83
N GLY A 86 8.59 8.06 -3.46
CA GLY A 86 9.38 8.42 -4.64
C GLY A 86 9.05 7.61 -5.90
N LYS A 87 8.00 6.78 -5.89
CA LYS A 87 7.51 6.02 -7.04
C LYS A 87 6.11 6.52 -7.43
N GLY A 88 6.08 7.64 -8.16
CA GLY A 88 4.82 8.23 -8.61
C GLY A 88 4.02 7.31 -9.53
N LYS A 89 2.69 7.50 -9.57
CA LYS A 89 1.77 6.74 -10.43
C LYS A 89 2.19 6.73 -11.89
N SER A 90 2.76 7.81 -12.42
CA SER A 90 3.24 7.85 -13.80
C SER A 90 4.30 6.79 -14.10
N LYS A 91 5.25 6.55 -13.17
CA LYS A 91 6.26 5.51 -13.33
C LYS A 91 5.64 4.11 -13.26
N GLY A 92 4.76 3.90 -12.27
CA GLY A 92 4.01 2.65 -12.16
C GLY A 92 3.14 2.38 -13.39
N PHE A 93 2.54 3.42 -13.95
CA PHE A 93 1.63 3.34 -15.09
C PHE A 93 2.38 3.01 -16.38
N ALA A 94 3.59 3.54 -16.57
CA ALA A 94 4.45 3.15 -17.68
C ALA A 94 4.79 1.65 -17.64
N LEU A 95 5.15 1.12 -16.47
CA LEU A 95 5.39 -0.31 -16.28
C LEU A 95 4.12 -1.13 -16.54
N PHE A 96 3.00 -0.73 -15.94
CA PHE A 96 1.68 -1.33 -16.13
C PHE A 96 1.24 -1.36 -17.61
N GLN A 97 1.63 -0.34 -18.39
CA GLN A 97 1.31 -0.29 -19.81
C GLN A 97 2.12 -1.29 -20.64
N THR A 98 3.37 -1.59 -20.28
CA THR A 98 4.26 -2.39 -21.13
C THR A 98 4.46 -3.82 -20.65
N ASP A 99 4.07 -4.16 -19.42
CA ASP A 99 4.31 -5.46 -18.79
C ASP A 99 2.99 -6.18 -18.50
N ASP A 100 2.65 -7.17 -19.32
CA ASP A 100 1.38 -7.88 -19.21
C ASP A 100 1.25 -8.68 -17.90
N ASP A 101 2.35 -9.20 -17.35
CA ASP A 101 2.36 -9.84 -16.03
C ASP A 101 1.95 -8.87 -14.92
N SER A 102 2.46 -7.64 -14.97
CA SER A 102 2.05 -6.56 -14.07
C SER A 102 0.58 -6.21 -14.24
N ALA A 103 0.11 -6.05 -15.48
CA ALA A 103 -1.31 -5.78 -15.74
C ALA A 103 -2.22 -6.91 -15.24
N CYS A 104 -1.80 -8.16 -15.42
CA CYS A 104 -2.51 -9.35 -14.92
C CYS A 104 -2.55 -9.39 -13.38
N ALA A 105 -1.45 -9.07 -12.71
CA ALA A 105 -1.45 -8.97 -11.25
C ALA A 105 -2.44 -7.89 -10.76
N MET A 106 -2.43 -6.72 -11.39
CA MET A 106 -3.33 -5.63 -11.05
C MET A 106 -4.81 -5.96 -11.34
N SER A 107 -5.10 -6.76 -12.37
CA SER A 107 -6.47 -7.19 -12.68
C SER A 107 -7.03 -8.17 -11.64
N GLN A 108 -6.18 -8.95 -10.98
CA GLN A 108 -6.58 -9.93 -9.97
C GLN A 108 -6.89 -9.30 -8.59
N LEU A 109 -6.30 -8.14 -8.28
CA LEU A 109 -6.61 -7.42 -7.03
C LEU A 109 -8.12 -7.14 -6.92
N GLY A 110 -8.71 -7.51 -5.78
CA GLY A 110 -10.12 -7.34 -5.48
C GLY A 110 -11.06 -8.39 -6.09
N SER A 111 -10.54 -9.40 -6.78
CA SER A 111 -11.37 -10.50 -7.30
C SER A 111 -11.94 -11.35 -6.16
N THR A 112 -11.15 -11.57 -5.10
CA THR A 112 -11.53 -12.25 -3.86
C THR A 112 -11.15 -11.39 -2.64
N GLN A 113 -11.78 -11.62 -1.48
CA GLN A 113 -11.48 -10.87 -0.24
C GLN A 113 -10.06 -11.15 0.27
N ASN A 114 -9.65 -12.42 0.14
CA ASN A 114 -8.32 -12.88 0.52
C ASN A 114 -7.38 -12.85 -0.68
N VAL A 115 -6.12 -12.50 -0.41
CA VAL A 115 -5.02 -12.49 -1.36
C VAL A 115 -4.39 -13.88 -1.39
N SER A 116 -4.27 -14.49 -2.56
CA SER A 116 -3.53 -15.74 -2.73
C SER A 116 -2.01 -15.49 -2.70
N ASP A 117 -1.24 -16.53 -2.36
CA ASP A 117 0.24 -16.44 -2.40
C ASP A 117 0.75 -16.08 -3.80
N SER A 118 0.13 -16.63 -4.84
CA SER A 118 0.46 -16.31 -6.23
C SER A 118 0.26 -14.83 -6.58
N LEU A 119 -0.81 -14.21 -6.08
CA LEU A 119 -1.08 -12.79 -6.28
C LEU A 119 -0.11 -11.94 -5.45
N MET A 120 0.18 -12.35 -4.22
CA MET A 120 1.17 -11.70 -3.36
C MET A 120 2.55 -11.65 -4.03
N ASP A 121 2.99 -12.76 -4.62
CA ASP A 121 4.27 -12.85 -5.33
C ASP A 121 4.26 -12.03 -6.62
N ALA A 122 3.14 -11.98 -7.35
CA ALA A 122 3.00 -11.13 -8.53
C ALA A 122 3.07 -9.64 -8.17
N CYS A 123 2.43 -9.22 -7.07
CA CYS A 123 2.56 -7.87 -6.53
C CYS A 123 4.00 -7.57 -6.07
N GLU A 124 4.70 -8.52 -5.45
CA GLU A 124 6.11 -8.36 -5.07
C GLU A 124 7.02 -8.15 -6.28
N LYS A 125 6.81 -8.93 -7.34
CA LYS A 125 7.51 -8.76 -8.63
C LYS A 125 7.26 -7.38 -9.24
N PHE A 126 6.02 -6.90 -9.23
CA PHE A 126 5.68 -5.55 -9.68
C PHE A 126 6.48 -4.49 -8.90
N VAL A 127 6.53 -4.60 -7.57
CA VAL A 127 7.28 -3.66 -6.73
C VAL A 127 8.77 -3.73 -7.04
N CYS A 128 9.35 -4.92 -7.26
CA CYS A 128 10.75 -5.02 -7.65
C CYS A 128 11.06 -4.30 -8.98
N LYS A 129 10.21 -4.48 -10.00
CA LYS A 129 10.29 -3.76 -11.28
C LYS A 129 10.15 -2.25 -11.09
N LEU A 130 9.21 -1.79 -10.25
CA LEU A 130 9.01 -0.38 -9.92
C LEU A 130 10.26 0.26 -9.28
N TYR A 131 10.99 -0.52 -8.48
CA TYR A 131 12.25 -0.13 -7.86
C TYR A 131 13.48 -0.35 -8.76
N GLY A 132 13.29 -0.84 -9.98
CA GLY A 132 14.30 -0.86 -11.05
C GLY A 132 14.99 -2.21 -11.25
N SER A 133 14.42 -3.31 -10.73
CA SER A 133 14.96 -4.65 -10.96
C SER A 133 14.03 -5.50 -11.84
N ASN A 134 14.58 -6.03 -12.93
CA ASN A 134 13.89 -6.98 -13.82
C ASN A 134 14.26 -8.44 -13.52
N VAL A 135 15.22 -8.66 -12.62
CA VAL A 135 15.78 -9.99 -12.30
C VAL A 135 15.38 -10.42 -10.89
N ILE A 136 15.50 -9.50 -9.92
CA ILE A 136 15.14 -9.80 -8.54
C ILE A 136 13.64 -9.66 -8.39
N THR A 137 13.01 -10.68 -7.83
CA THR A 137 11.58 -10.76 -7.60
C THR A 137 11.19 -10.67 -6.13
N SER A 138 12.16 -10.74 -5.22
CA SER A 138 11.95 -10.54 -3.79
C SER A 138 12.33 -9.12 -3.35
N VAL A 139 11.42 -8.43 -2.68
CA VAL A 139 11.68 -7.08 -2.18
C VAL A 139 12.74 -7.07 -1.08
N ASN A 140 12.86 -8.11 -0.27
CA ASN A 140 13.91 -8.19 0.75
C ASN A 140 15.31 -8.30 0.12
N THR A 141 15.46 -9.17 -0.89
CA THR A 141 16.71 -9.30 -1.65
C THR A 141 17.06 -8.00 -2.36
N LEU A 142 16.09 -7.38 -3.03
CA LEU A 142 16.29 -6.10 -3.72
C LEU A 142 16.62 -4.97 -2.74
N ARG A 143 15.95 -4.93 -1.58
CA ARG A 143 16.20 -3.96 -0.52
C ARG A 143 17.64 -4.06 -0.03
N PHE A 144 18.14 -5.27 0.20
CA PHE A 144 19.52 -5.51 0.62
C PHE A 144 20.54 -5.11 -0.46
N GLU A 145 20.31 -5.47 -1.72
CA GLU A 145 21.19 -5.07 -2.84
C GLU A 145 21.25 -3.54 -2.98
N LEU A 146 20.09 -2.87 -2.95
CA LEU A 146 20.04 -1.42 -3.07
C LEU A 146 20.71 -0.72 -1.88
N PHE A 147 20.50 -1.22 -0.67
CA PHE A 147 21.14 -0.70 0.54
C PHE A 147 22.67 -0.80 0.45
N THR A 148 23.20 -1.98 0.08
CA THR A 148 24.65 -2.22 0.00
C THR A 148 25.31 -1.49 -1.16
N ARG A 149 24.70 -1.49 -2.35
CA ARG A 149 25.29 -0.90 -3.56
C ARG A 149 25.21 0.61 -3.62
N THR A 150 24.08 1.19 -3.20
CA THR A 150 23.79 2.62 -3.44
C THR A 150 23.80 3.47 -2.18
N ARG A 151 23.90 2.86 -0.99
CA ARG A 151 23.69 3.52 0.32
C ARG A 151 22.41 4.37 0.31
N ALA A 152 21.39 3.91 -0.41
CA ALA A 152 20.13 4.63 -0.53
C ALA A 152 19.52 4.83 0.86
N LYS A 153 18.97 6.03 1.10
CA LYS A 153 18.22 6.33 2.33
C LYS A 153 17.10 5.30 2.50
N SER A 154 16.83 4.88 3.73
CA SER A 154 15.84 3.82 4.03
C SER A 154 14.49 4.02 3.33
N ARG A 155 13.99 5.25 3.27
CA ARG A 155 12.73 5.61 2.57
C ARG A 155 12.74 5.45 1.04
N MET A 156 13.91 5.42 0.41
CA MET A 156 14.08 5.25 -1.04
C MET A 156 14.17 3.77 -1.45
N LEU A 157 14.31 2.87 -0.49
CA LEU A 157 14.34 1.43 -0.68
C LEU A 157 12.91 0.88 -0.87
N PRO A 158 12.74 -0.29 -1.51
CA PRO A 158 11.45 -0.97 -1.52
C PRO A 158 11.01 -1.33 -0.09
N PRO A 159 9.69 -1.48 0.16
CA PRO A 159 9.21 -2.01 1.44
C PRO A 159 9.84 -3.38 1.72
N ASN A 160 9.90 -3.77 3.00
CA ASN A 160 10.20 -5.17 3.32
C ASN A 160 8.98 -6.06 3.01
N LYS A 161 9.16 -7.38 2.91
CA LYS A 161 8.08 -8.33 2.56
C LYS A 161 6.87 -8.24 3.50
N ASP A 162 7.10 -8.03 4.78
CA ASP A 162 6.03 -7.99 5.78
C ASP A 162 5.15 -6.73 5.63
N SER A 163 5.77 -5.56 5.52
CA SER A 163 5.05 -4.31 5.22
C SER A 163 4.35 -4.31 3.86
N LEU A 164 4.98 -4.92 2.84
CA LEU A 164 4.36 -5.11 1.54
C LEU A 164 3.12 -6.02 1.64
N THR A 165 3.18 -7.08 2.44
CA THR A 165 2.07 -8.02 2.63
C THR A 165 0.82 -7.31 3.11
N PHE A 166 0.92 -6.47 4.14
CA PHE A 166 -0.22 -5.70 4.63
C PHE A 166 -0.68 -4.63 3.64
N HIS A 167 0.25 -4.01 2.92
CA HIS A 167 -0.11 -3.06 1.86
C HIS A 167 -0.91 -3.73 0.72
N VAL A 168 -0.51 -4.92 0.26
CA VAL A 168 -1.26 -5.70 -0.74
C VAL A 168 -2.64 -6.07 -0.23
N LYS A 169 -2.77 -6.50 1.05
CA LYS A 169 -4.08 -6.81 1.65
C LYS A 169 -5.02 -5.60 1.63
N ARG A 170 -4.54 -4.42 2.00
CA ARG A 170 -5.34 -3.18 1.96
C ARG A 170 -5.74 -2.80 0.54
N ALA A 171 -4.81 -2.86 -0.40
CA ALA A 171 -5.09 -2.61 -1.82
C ALA A 171 -6.13 -3.58 -2.38
N ASN A 172 -6.01 -4.87 -2.04
CA ASN A 172 -6.96 -5.90 -2.44
C ASN A 172 -8.35 -5.63 -1.88
N TYR A 173 -8.45 -5.31 -0.59
CA TYR A 173 -9.71 -4.98 0.06
C TYR A 173 -10.39 -3.75 -0.56
N GLN A 174 -9.63 -2.67 -0.78
CA GLN A 174 -10.17 -1.48 -1.45
C GLN A 174 -10.66 -1.79 -2.87
N ALA A 175 -9.87 -2.55 -3.64
CA ALA A 175 -10.25 -2.98 -4.98
C ALA A 175 -11.48 -3.90 -4.96
N PHE A 176 -11.60 -4.77 -3.95
CA PHE A 176 -12.73 -5.68 -3.76
C PHE A 176 -14.06 -4.93 -3.58
N ILE A 177 -14.03 -3.85 -2.77
CA ILE A 177 -15.18 -2.96 -2.58
C ILE A 177 -15.54 -2.26 -3.90
N TRP A 178 -14.56 -1.65 -4.56
CA TRP A 178 -14.80 -0.89 -5.79
C TRP A 178 -15.30 -1.75 -6.95
N LYS A 179 -14.81 -3.00 -7.09
CA LYS A 179 -15.31 -3.95 -8.10
C LYS A 179 -16.79 -4.31 -7.92
N ARG A 180 -17.34 -4.10 -6.72
CA ARG A 180 -18.76 -4.34 -6.38
C ARG A 180 -19.59 -3.06 -6.36
N ALA A 181 -19.11 -1.97 -6.95
CA ALA A 181 -19.83 -0.70 -6.96
C ALA A 181 -21.18 -0.73 -7.73
N LEU A 182 -21.46 -1.84 -8.45
CA LEU A 182 -22.73 -2.12 -9.12
C LEU A 182 -23.64 -3.07 -8.32
N GLU A 183 -23.22 -3.53 -7.15
CA GLU A 183 -24.03 -4.36 -6.27
C GLU A 183 -24.74 -3.48 -5.23
N ALA A 184 -26.04 -3.69 -5.02
CA ALA A 184 -26.81 -2.90 -4.05
C ALA A 184 -26.47 -3.23 -2.59
N LYS A 185 -26.10 -4.48 -2.32
CA LYS A 185 -25.77 -5.01 -1.00
C LYS A 185 -24.60 -6.01 -1.11
N PRO A 186 -23.39 -5.53 -1.42
CA PRO A 186 -22.24 -6.41 -1.51
C PRO A 186 -21.94 -7.03 -0.15
N LYS A 187 -21.59 -8.32 -0.14
CA LYS A 187 -21.06 -8.98 1.06
C LYS A 187 -19.57 -8.66 1.17
N ILE A 188 -19.21 -7.85 2.15
CA ILE A 188 -17.85 -7.39 2.42
C ILE A 188 -17.56 -7.71 3.90
N ASP A 189 -16.45 -8.38 4.15
CA ASP A 189 -15.95 -8.68 5.49
C ASP A 189 -15.44 -7.40 6.15
N ASP A 190 -15.40 -7.34 7.48
CA ASP A 190 -14.90 -6.15 8.17
C ASP A 190 -13.40 -5.91 7.87
N PRO A 191 -12.92 -4.66 7.90
CA PRO A 191 -11.52 -4.34 7.60
C PRO A 191 -10.43 -5.09 8.41
N PRO A 192 -10.63 -5.47 9.69
CA PRO A 192 -9.63 -6.22 10.45
C PRO A 192 -9.19 -7.51 9.76
N GLY A 193 -7.88 -7.74 9.67
CA GLY A 193 -7.31 -8.88 8.94
C GLY A 193 -7.01 -8.61 7.45
N HIS A 194 -7.58 -7.55 6.88
CA HIS A 194 -7.27 -7.05 5.54
C HIS A 194 -6.20 -5.95 5.52
N GLY A 195 -5.32 -5.96 6.53
CA GLY A 195 -4.25 -4.96 6.72
C GLY A 195 -4.63 -3.78 7.59
N TRP A 196 -5.74 -3.92 8.31
CA TRP A 196 -6.10 -3.14 9.48
C TRP A 196 -6.26 -4.04 10.70
N LYS A 197 -6.24 -3.43 11.87
CA LYS A 197 -6.51 -4.04 13.17
C LYS A 197 -7.35 -3.10 14.03
N ILE A 198 -7.98 -3.64 15.07
CA ILE A 198 -8.67 -2.84 16.08
C ILE A 198 -7.70 -2.63 17.25
N THR A 199 -7.48 -1.37 17.62
CA THR A 199 -6.76 -0.98 18.83
C THR A 199 -7.74 -0.18 19.70
N GLY A 200 -8.23 -0.78 20.79
CA GLY A 200 -9.35 -0.23 21.55
C GLY A 200 -10.63 -0.19 20.72
N GLU A 201 -11.18 1.01 20.48
CA GLU A 201 -12.35 1.23 19.62
C GLU A 201 -11.98 1.83 18.24
N MET A 202 -10.68 1.99 17.96
CA MET A 202 -10.20 2.64 16.74
C MET A 202 -9.70 1.62 15.72
N LEU A 203 -10.05 1.85 14.46
CA LEU A 203 -9.48 1.11 13.33
C LEU A 203 -8.12 1.71 12.97
N GLU A 204 -7.07 0.91 13.09
CA GLU A 204 -5.71 1.32 12.80
C GLU A 204 -5.12 0.50 11.65
N ILE A 205 -4.19 1.13 10.92
CA ILE A 205 -3.43 0.43 9.89
C ILE A 205 -2.45 -0.53 10.55
N GLU A 206 -2.49 -1.79 10.14
CA GLU A 206 -1.45 -2.76 10.48
C GLU A 206 -0.30 -2.58 9.47
N TRP A 207 0.73 -1.84 9.86
CA TRP A 207 1.83 -1.50 8.96
C TRP A 207 2.78 -2.67 8.70
N MET A 208 3.14 -3.39 9.75
CA MET A 208 4.05 -4.53 9.78
C MET A 208 3.96 -5.19 11.17
N ARG A 209 4.35 -6.46 11.26
CA ARG A 209 4.54 -7.24 12.49
C ARG A 209 6.01 -7.52 12.78
N LEU A 210 6.88 -7.43 11.76
CA LEU A 210 8.31 -7.66 11.90
C LEU A 210 9.09 -6.34 11.93
N PRO A 211 10.29 -6.32 12.57
CA PRO A 211 11.18 -5.17 12.53
C PRO A 211 11.51 -4.72 11.09
N PRO A 212 11.75 -3.41 10.87
CA PRO A 212 11.99 -2.86 9.53
C PRO A 212 13.31 -3.34 8.89
N ALA A 213 14.26 -3.80 9.70
CA ALA A 213 15.53 -4.41 9.31
C ALA A 213 15.99 -5.38 10.42
N PRO A 214 16.86 -6.36 10.13
CA PRO A 214 17.50 -7.19 11.15
C PRO A 214 18.32 -6.35 12.14
N ASP A 215 18.36 -6.77 13.41
CA ASP A 215 19.04 -6.05 14.49
C ASP A 215 20.53 -5.83 14.19
N ALA A 216 21.21 -6.84 13.63
CA ALA A 216 22.60 -6.71 13.20
C ALA A 216 22.83 -5.55 12.20
N ILE A 217 21.86 -5.23 11.33
CA ILE A 217 21.97 -4.10 10.39
C ILE A 217 21.72 -2.76 11.11
N LEU A 218 20.83 -2.75 12.10
CA LEU A 218 20.57 -1.58 12.93
C LEU A 218 21.79 -1.27 13.82
N GLU A 219 22.46 -2.30 14.35
CA GLU A 219 23.70 -2.20 15.13
C GLU A 219 24.89 -1.73 14.28
N LEU A 220 24.94 -2.09 12.99
CA LEU A 220 25.92 -1.56 12.04
C LEU A 220 25.75 -0.05 11.79
N MET A 221 24.59 0.54 12.12
CA MET A 221 24.40 2.00 12.11
C MET A 221 24.95 2.63 13.38
N SER A 222 26.27 2.51 13.56
CA SER A 222 27.00 3.09 14.66
C SER A 222 27.42 4.54 14.36
N CYS A 223 27.41 5.38 15.39
CA CYS A 223 28.01 6.71 15.29
C CYS A 223 29.41 6.72 15.92
N ASN A 224 30.30 7.57 15.41
CA ASN A 224 31.60 7.86 16.01
C ASN A 224 31.62 9.29 16.55
N CYS A 225 30.52 9.68 17.21
CA CYS A 225 30.33 11.05 17.69
C CYS A 225 31.30 11.37 18.82
N LYS A 226 32.03 12.48 18.70
CA LYS A 226 32.93 12.98 19.76
C LYS A 226 32.21 13.77 20.86
N ARG A 227 30.89 13.90 20.76
CA ARG A 227 30.03 14.64 21.69
C ARG A 227 28.91 13.71 22.15
N ASP A 228 28.17 14.17 23.15
CA ASP A 228 27.09 13.48 23.85
C ASP A 228 25.88 13.01 23.02
N CYS A 229 25.90 13.11 21.68
CA CYS A 229 24.78 12.73 20.82
C CYS A 229 23.46 13.46 21.13
N SER A 230 23.50 14.65 21.75
CA SER A 230 22.31 15.43 22.12
C SER A 230 21.58 16.09 20.94
N ASN A 231 22.13 16.09 19.73
CA ASN A 231 21.53 16.78 18.58
C ASN A 231 21.66 15.97 17.28
N ASN A 232 21.03 16.46 16.21
CA ASN A 232 20.99 15.81 14.88
C ASN A 232 22.34 15.78 14.14
N SER A 233 23.45 16.15 14.79
CA SER A 233 24.80 15.83 14.30
C SER A 233 25.15 14.35 14.50
N CYS A 234 24.52 13.68 15.48
CA CYS A 234 24.59 12.22 15.61
C CYS A 234 23.75 11.55 14.52
N GLN A 235 24.35 10.60 13.78
CA GLN A 235 23.65 9.89 12.73
C GLN A 235 22.56 8.96 13.26
N CYS A 236 22.74 8.33 14.43
CA CYS A 236 21.70 7.52 15.07
C CYS A 236 20.48 8.39 15.37
N ARG A 237 20.67 9.50 16.10
CA ARG A 237 19.58 10.43 16.46
C ARG A 237 18.91 11.05 15.23
N LYS A 238 19.70 11.46 14.24
CA LYS A 238 19.18 12.01 12.96
C LYS A 238 18.29 11.01 12.20
N ASN A 239 18.53 9.71 12.37
CA ASN A 239 17.71 8.65 11.79
C ASN A 239 16.65 8.12 12.77
N ASN A 240 16.39 8.82 13.88
CA ASN A 240 15.45 8.43 14.94
C ASN A 240 15.77 7.06 15.56
N LEU A 241 17.05 6.78 15.79
CA LEU A 241 17.52 5.58 16.48
C LEU A 241 18.28 5.96 17.75
N HIS A 242 18.19 5.12 18.76
CA HIS A 242 19.09 5.16 19.91
C HIS A 242 20.50 4.69 19.50
N CYS A 243 21.51 5.28 20.12
CA CYS A 243 22.88 4.80 20.02
C CYS A 243 23.00 3.50 20.83
N THR A 244 23.58 2.49 20.20
CA THR A 244 23.87 1.19 20.80
C THR A 244 25.33 1.11 21.24
N ASP A 245 25.72 0.04 21.93
CA ASP A 245 27.11 -0.23 22.33
C ASP A 245 28.08 -0.38 21.14
N ALA A 246 27.56 -0.59 19.93
CA ALA A 246 28.34 -0.55 18.70
C ALA A 246 28.80 0.87 18.31
N CYS A 247 28.27 1.93 18.93
CA CYS A 247 28.66 3.31 18.69
C CYS A 247 29.97 3.68 19.39
N GLY A 248 30.93 4.21 18.64
CA GLY A 248 32.17 4.78 19.17
C GLY A 248 32.00 6.18 19.78
N CYS A 249 30.82 6.51 20.31
CA CYS A 249 30.55 7.77 20.98
C CYS A 249 30.83 7.69 22.48
N ASP A 250 31.39 8.75 23.05
CA ASP A 250 31.67 8.86 24.48
C ASP A 250 30.63 9.75 25.18
N LYS A 251 30.17 9.35 26.37
CA LYS A 251 29.14 10.03 27.18
C LYS A 251 27.83 10.29 26.43
N CYS A 252 27.32 9.27 25.76
CA CYS A 252 26.12 9.37 24.91
C CYS A 252 24.84 9.54 25.74
N VAL A 253 24.07 10.60 25.46
CA VAL A 253 22.72 10.81 26.03
C VAL A 253 21.60 10.25 25.15
N ASN A 254 21.94 9.57 24.06
CA ASN A 254 20.99 8.99 23.10
C ASN A 254 20.93 7.46 23.23
N GLN A 255 21.17 6.89 24.41
CA GLN A 255 21.03 5.45 24.65
C GLN A 255 19.57 5.08 24.96
N MET A 256 19.21 3.80 24.91
CA MET A 256 17.93 3.31 25.45
C MET A 256 18.03 3.27 26.98
N GLU A 257 16.99 3.73 27.69
CA GLU A 257 16.92 3.61 29.15
C GLU A 257 16.30 2.23 29.51
N GLU A 258 16.81 1.57 30.55
CA GLU A 258 16.34 0.23 30.99
C GLU A 258 14.83 0.19 31.35
N SER A 259 14.19 1.33 31.56
CA SER A 259 12.76 1.44 31.86
C SER A 259 11.82 1.18 30.69
N ASP A 260 12.34 1.05 29.45
CA ASP A 260 11.53 0.77 28.26
C ASP A 260 11.19 -0.72 28.08
N PHE A 261 11.73 -1.61 28.93
CA PHE A 261 11.33 -3.01 29.04
C PHE A 261 10.29 -3.17 30.16
N SER A 262 9.05 -2.75 29.93
CA SER A 262 7.94 -3.27 30.74
C SER A 262 7.66 -4.70 30.27
N ASP A 263 8.32 -5.65 30.93
CA ASP A 263 7.95 -7.06 31.01
C ASP A 263 6.56 -7.14 31.68
N ASP A 264 5.52 -7.47 30.90
CA ASP A 264 4.23 -7.88 31.45
C ASP A 264 4.40 -9.30 32.01
N GLY A 265 5.12 -9.37 33.13
CA GLY A 265 5.30 -10.57 33.93
C GLY A 265 3.97 -10.93 34.57
N GLY A 266 3.22 -11.80 33.89
CA GLY A 266 2.01 -12.42 34.43
C GLY A 266 2.32 -13.10 35.76
N GLN A 267 1.70 -12.60 36.83
CA GLN A 267 1.61 -13.30 38.10
C GLN A 267 0.78 -14.57 37.88
N GLU A 268 1.42 -15.74 37.93
CA GLU A 268 0.72 -17.01 38.18
C GLU A 268 0.09 -16.92 39.57
N SER A 269 -1.24 -16.77 39.60
CA SER A 269 -2.03 -17.02 40.79
C SER A 269 -2.31 -18.52 40.88
N ASP A 270 -1.73 -19.15 41.89
CA ASP A 270 -2.13 -20.47 42.37
C ASP A 270 -3.62 -20.43 42.76
N GLU A 271 -4.47 -21.20 42.06
CA GLU A 271 -5.77 -21.61 42.58
C GLU A 271 -5.81 -23.14 42.66
N GLU A 272 -5.87 -23.59 43.91
CA GLU A 272 -6.00 -24.98 44.35
C GLU A 272 -7.33 -25.58 43.86
N GLU A 273 -7.25 -26.76 43.24
CA GLU A 273 -8.38 -27.58 42.86
C GLU A 273 -8.83 -28.41 44.08
N GLU A 274 -9.85 -27.96 44.81
CA GLU A 274 -10.59 -28.79 45.77
C GLU A 274 -11.96 -29.24 45.21
N ALA A 275 -12.16 -30.55 45.32
CA ALA A 275 -13.28 -31.39 44.91
C ALA A 275 -14.70 -30.90 45.23
N LEU A 276 -15.62 -31.03 44.25
CA LEU A 276 -16.78 -31.96 44.24
C LEU A 276 -17.66 -31.78 42.99
#